data_AF-D7KW35-F1
#
_entry.id   AF-D7KW35-F1
#
_cell.length_a   1.000
_cell.length_b   1.000
_cell.length_c   1.000
_cell.angle_alpha   90.00
_cell.angle_beta   90.00
_cell.angle_gamma   90.00
#
_symmetry.space_group_name_H-M   'P 1'
#
loop_
_entity.id
_entity.type
_entity.pdbx_description
1 polymer ?
#
loop_
_entity_poly.entity_id
_entity_poly.type
_entity_poly.pdbx_seq_one_letter_code
_entity_poly.pdbx_strand_id
1 'polypeptide(L)'
;MKDLTWLLFAPNLVSLQFQYSDEVEEIINKEKATNLTAISPFQKLESLYLVYLPKLESIYWSPLPFPLLKHITAYRCPKLRKLPINATSDFAKS
;
A
#
# COMPACT_ATOMS: atom_id res chain seq x y z
N MET A 1 -7.92 13.70 -5.81
CA MET A 1 -8.24 12.27 -6.02
C MET A 1 -8.24 11.61 -4.65
N LYS A 2 -9.33 10.92 -4.25
CA LYS A 2 -9.51 10.46 -2.86
C LYS A 2 -8.98 9.05 -2.58
N ASP A 3 -8.85 8.23 -3.61
CA ASP A 3 -8.37 6.84 -3.53
C ASP A 3 -7.83 6.39 -4.90
N LEU A 4 -7.17 5.24 -4.91
CA LEU A 4 -6.59 4.59 -6.09
C LEU A 4 -7.26 3.22 -6.32
N THR A 5 -8.57 3.11 -6.11
CA THR A 5 -9.28 1.81 -6.24
C THR A 5 -9.17 1.21 -7.66
N TRP A 6 -8.90 2.03 -8.67
CA TRP A 6 -8.62 1.57 -10.03
C TRP A 6 -7.40 0.62 -10.13
N LEU A 7 -6.51 0.61 -9.13
CA LEU A 7 -5.39 -0.34 -9.04
C LEU A 7 -5.85 -1.81 -8.97
N LEU A 8 -7.11 -2.06 -8.58
CA LEU A 8 -7.71 -3.41 -8.64
C LEU A 8 -7.75 -3.96 -10.08
N PHE A 9 -7.79 -3.09 -11.09
CA PHE A 9 -7.75 -3.47 -12.50
C PHE A 9 -6.32 -3.60 -13.07
N ALA A 10 -5.30 -3.44 -12.22
CA ALA A 10 -3.89 -3.56 -12.57
C ALA A 10 -3.22 -4.75 -11.85
N PRO A 11 -3.63 -6.00 -12.11
CA PRO A 11 -3.10 -7.18 -11.42
C PRO A 11 -1.60 -7.43 -11.68
N ASN A 12 -1.06 -6.83 -12.75
CA ASN A 12 0.34 -6.92 -13.13
C ASN A 12 1.18 -5.73 -12.65
N LEU A 13 0.66 -4.89 -11.75
CA LEU A 13 1.41 -3.76 -11.22
C LEU A 13 2.63 -4.24 -10.42
N VAL A 14 3.82 -3.88 -10.90
CA VAL A 14 5.11 -4.23 -10.28
C VAL A 14 5.64 -3.12 -9.37
N SER A 15 5.39 -1.86 -9.72
CA SER A 15 5.89 -0.71 -8.96
C SER A 15 4.77 0.31 -8.79
N LEU A 16 4.54 0.72 -7.54
CA LEU A 16 3.60 1.77 -7.18
C LEU A 16 4.38 2.91 -6.54
N GLN A 17 4.36 4.06 -7.21
CA GLN A 17 4.87 5.31 -6.67
C GLN A 17 3.71 6.29 -6.53
N PHE A 18 3.43 6.74 -5.32
CA PHE A 18 2.38 7.70 -5.06
C PHE A 18 2.89 8.78 -4.13
N GLN A 19 2.82 10.03 -4.59
CA GLN A 19 3.50 11.16 -3.96
C GLN A 19 2.60 12.40 -3.94
N TYR A 20 2.81 13.25 -2.93
CA TYR A 20 2.25 14.61 -2.84
C TYR A 20 0.73 14.67 -2.94
N SER A 21 0.04 14.10 -1.95
CA SER A 21 -1.41 14.17 -1.88
C SER A 21 -1.93 14.41 -0.47
N ASP A 22 -2.68 15.49 -0.31
CA ASP A 22 -3.32 15.90 0.94
C ASP A 22 -4.76 15.39 1.08
N GLU A 23 -5.23 14.57 0.14
CA GLU A 23 -6.61 14.10 0.06
C GLU A 23 -6.76 12.60 0.31
N VAL A 24 -5.75 11.80 -0.01
CA VAL A 24 -5.87 10.33 0.04
C VAL A 24 -5.78 9.83 1.48
N GLU A 25 -6.83 9.17 1.92
CA GLU A 25 -6.92 8.48 3.22
C GLU A 25 -6.67 6.97 3.09
N GLU A 26 -7.05 6.37 1.96
CA GLU A 26 -6.86 4.96 1.65
C GLU A 26 -6.35 4.78 0.21
N ILE A 27 -5.36 3.90 -0.01
CA ILE A 27 -4.93 3.56 -1.38
C ILE A 27 -6.04 2.80 -2.11
N ILE A 28 -6.60 1.75 -1.49
CA ILE A 28 -7.80 1.09 -1.99
C ILE A 28 -8.95 1.39 -1.05
N ASN A 29 -10.00 2.03 -1.58
CA ASN A 29 -11.18 2.34 -0.79
C ASN A 29 -11.96 1.06 -0.47
N LYS A 30 -12.20 0.83 0.82
CA LYS A 30 -12.92 -0.36 1.29
C LYS A 30 -14.28 -0.54 0.62
N GLU A 31 -15.14 0.48 0.67
CA GLU A 31 -16.53 0.41 0.21
C GLU A 31 -16.62 0.04 -1.27
N LYS A 32 -15.79 0.69 -2.09
CA LYS A 32 -15.72 0.44 -3.54
C LYS A 32 -15.19 -0.96 -3.87
N ALA A 33 -14.28 -1.47 -3.05
CA ALA A 33 -13.62 -2.75 -3.27
C ALA A 33 -14.39 -3.95 -2.69
N THR A 34 -15.31 -3.75 -1.73
CA THR A 34 -16.21 -4.81 -1.24
C THR A 34 -17.08 -5.42 -2.35
N ASN A 35 -17.36 -4.69 -3.42
CA ASN A 35 -18.07 -5.21 -4.59
C ASN A 35 -17.17 -6.04 -5.52
N LEU A 36 -15.86 -6.11 -5.24
CA LEU A 36 -14.81 -6.71 -6.08
C LEU A 36 -14.04 -7.80 -5.31
N THR A 37 -14.67 -8.41 -4.30
CA THR A 37 -14.10 -9.34 -3.30
C THR A 37 -13.27 -10.51 -3.83
N ALA A 38 -13.33 -10.83 -5.12
CA ALA A 38 -12.52 -11.87 -5.75
C ALA A 38 -11.09 -11.40 -6.12
N ILE A 39 -10.77 -10.11 -6.02
CA ILE A 39 -9.47 -9.57 -6.45
C ILE A 39 -8.53 -9.42 -5.25
N SER A 40 -7.42 -10.14 -5.27
CA SER A 40 -6.29 -9.87 -4.37
C SER A 40 -5.35 -8.88 -5.05
N PRO A 41 -5.27 -7.60 -4.61
CA PRO A 41 -4.39 -6.64 -5.25
C PRO A 41 -2.92 -6.90 -4.90
N PHE A 42 -2.04 -6.27 -5.68
CA PHE A 42 -0.61 -6.17 -5.40
C PHE A 42 0.14 -7.51 -5.31
N GLN A 43 -0.39 -8.59 -5.91
CA GLN A 43 0.28 -9.90 -5.95
C GLN A 43 1.62 -9.88 -6.67
N LYS A 44 1.79 -8.97 -7.65
CA LYS A 44 3.05 -8.76 -8.38
C LYS A 44 3.84 -7.53 -7.96
N LEU A 45 3.40 -6.84 -6.91
CA LEU A 45 4.03 -5.59 -6.50
C LEU A 45 5.39 -5.88 -5.84
N GLU A 46 6.45 -5.39 -6.45
CA GLU A 46 7.82 -5.50 -5.96
C GLU A 46 8.30 -4.23 -5.26
N SER A 47 7.71 -3.08 -5.60
CA SER A 47 8.14 -1.78 -5.09
C SER A 47 6.96 -0.90 -4.70
N LEU A 48 6.99 -0.38 -3.48
CA LEU A 48 5.98 0.54 -2.94
C LEU A 48 6.66 1.81 -2.38
N TYR A 49 6.42 2.95 -3.02
CA TYR A 49 6.93 4.24 -2.60
C TYR A 49 5.75 5.20 -2.33
N LEU A 50 5.58 5.56 -1.06
CA LEU A 50 4.55 6.45 -0.56
C LEU A 50 5.23 7.67 0.06
N VAL A 51 5.01 8.86 -0.52
CA VAL A 51 5.79 10.05 -0.16
C VAL A 51 4.89 11.27 0.01
N TYR A 52 4.97 11.99 1.13
CA TYR A 52 4.16 13.19 1.38
C TYR A 52 2.64 12.93 1.27
N LEU A 53 2.14 12.02 2.10
CA LEU A 53 0.71 11.68 2.16
C LEU A 53 0.19 11.89 3.60
N PRO A 54 -0.06 13.15 4.02
CA PRO A 54 -0.38 13.48 5.40
C PRO A 54 -1.68 12.87 5.93
N LYS A 55 -2.61 12.50 5.04
CA LYS A 55 -3.89 11.91 5.41
C LYS A 55 -3.96 10.40 5.25
N LEU A 56 -2.96 9.76 4.62
CA LEU A 56 -3.02 8.34 4.32
C LEU A 56 -2.99 7.52 5.60
N GLU A 57 -4.05 6.73 5.85
CA GLU A 57 -4.20 5.89 7.03
C GLU A 57 -3.92 4.42 6.74
N SER A 58 -4.29 3.93 5.56
CA SER A 58 -4.10 2.53 5.19
C SER A 58 -3.89 2.33 3.69
N ILE A 59 -3.19 1.25 3.33
CA ILE A 59 -3.10 0.81 1.93
C ILE A 59 -4.32 -0.03 1.55
N TYR A 60 -4.77 -0.87 2.47
CA TYR A 60 -5.88 -1.80 2.30
C TYR A 60 -6.56 -2.05 3.65
N TRP A 61 -7.87 -2.31 3.65
CA TRP A 61 -8.66 -2.47 4.88
C TRP A 61 -8.41 -3.78 5.62
N SER A 62 -7.77 -4.74 4.96
CA SER A 62 -7.30 -5.99 5.56
C SER A 62 -5.79 -6.15 5.37
N PRO A 63 -5.14 -7.02 6.16
CA PRO A 63 -3.74 -7.36 5.92
C PRO A 63 -3.53 -7.88 4.49
N LEU A 64 -2.53 -7.36 3.80
CA LEU A 64 -2.11 -7.83 2.48
C LEU A 64 -0.81 -8.63 2.62
N PRO A 65 -0.69 -9.80 1.97
CA PRO A 65 0.50 -10.64 2.10
C PRO A 65 1.71 -10.17 1.30
N PHE A 66 1.58 -9.19 0.39
CA PHE A 66 2.66 -8.60 -0.42
C PHE A 66 3.79 -9.60 -0.82
N PRO A 67 3.46 -10.70 -1.51
CA PRO A 67 4.34 -11.86 -1.62
C PRO A 67 5.65 -11.60 -2.38
N LEU A 68 5.68 -10.59 -3.24
CA LEU A 68 6.83 -10.23 -4.08
C LEU A 68 7.47 -8.90 -3.70
N LEU A 69 7.04 -8.26 -2.60
CA LEU A 69 7.50 -6.92 -2.24
C LEU A 69 8.95 -6.96 -1.75
N LYS A 70 9.82 -6.24 -2.48
CA LYS A 70 11.26 -6.14 -2.21
C LYS A 70 11.63 -4.79 -1.60
N HIS A 71 10.94 -3.73 -2.03
CA HIS A 71 11.23 -2.36 -1.62
C HIS A 71 9.98 -1.68 -1.10
N ILE A 72 10.09 -1.10 0.08
CA ILE A 72 9.03 -0.30 0.69
C ILE A 72 9.61 0.98 1.27
N THR A 73 8.96 2.10 0.96
CA THR A 73 9.29 3.41 1.52
C THR A 73 8.01 4.14 1.81
N ALA A 74 7.85 4.56 3.06
CA ALA A 74 6.83 5.50 3.48
C ALA A 74 7.53 6.70 4.10
N TYR A 75 7.51 7.84 3.42
CA TYR A 75 8.16 9.06 3.87
C TYR A 75 7.14 10.19 4.00
N ARG A 76 7.11 10.83 5.17
CA ARG A 76 6.12 11.88 5.50
C ARG A 76 4.67 11.43 5.28
N CYS A 77 4.35 10.23 5.77
CA CYS A 77 3.00 9.66 5.85
C CYS A 77 2.60 9.44 7.32
N PRO A 78 2.42 10.51 8.14
CA PRO A 78 2.31 10.44 9.59
C PRO A 78 1.10 9.64 10.11
N LYS A 79 0.02 9.52 9.33
CA LYS A 79 -1.17 8.75 9.72
C LYS A 79 -1.15 7.29 9.27
N LEU A 80 -0.15 6.90 8.48
CA LEU A 80 -0.12 5.58 7.88
C LEU A 80 0.08 4.52 8.97
N ARG A 81 -0.95 3.71 9.19
CA ARG A 81 -0.92 2.59 10.13
C ARG A 81 0.02 1.51 9.60
N LYS A 82 0.49 0.64 10.51
CA LYS A 82 1.56 -0.36 10.28
C LYS A 82 1.60 -0.86 8.84
N LEU A 83 2.76 -0.70 8.22
CA LEU A 83 3.05 -1.33 6.95
C LEU A 83 2.96 -2.86 7.15
N PRO A 84 2.40 -3.60 6.19
CA PRO A 84 2.43 -5.06 6.19
C PRO A 84 3.84 -5.54 5.85
N ILE A 85 4.74 -5.34 6.80
CA ILE A 85 6.08 -5.91 6.79
C ILE A 85 6.08 -6.87 7.98
N ASN A 86 6.11 -8.18 7.71
CA ASN A 86 6.78 -9.07 8.65
C ASN A 86 8.26 -8.73 8.54
N ALA A 87 8.69 -7.71 9.27
CA ALA A 87 10.09 -7.39 9.39
C ALA A 87 10.70 -8.50 10.25
N THR A 88 11.25 -9.55 9.62
CA THR A 88 12.33 -10.30 10.26
C THR A 88 13.51 -9.35 10.30
N SER A 89 13.60 -8.61 11.41
CA SER A 89 14.73 -7.75 11.72
C SER A 89 15.95 -8.63 12.01
N ASP A 90 16.71 -9.01 10.98
CA ASP A 90 18.06 -9.59 11.15
C ASP A 90 19.11 -8.48 11.37
N PHE A 91 18.80 -7.50 12.21
CA PHE A 91 19.77 -6.60 12.82
C PHE A 91 19.94 -6.95 14.29
N ALA A 92 20.43 -8.16 14.54
CA ALA A 92 20.97 -8.57 15.83
C ALA A 92 22.06 -9.61 15.60
N LYS A 93 23.26 -9.13 15.24
CA LYS A 93 24.54 -9.78 15.51
C LYS A 93 25.65 -8.76 15.24
N SER A 94 25.71 -7.79 16.14
CA SER A 94 26.98 -7.20 16.58
C SER A 94 27.75 -8.22 17.41
#